data_AF-A0A973MDK7-F1
#
_entry.id   AF-A0A973MDK7-F1
#
_cell.length_a   1.000
_cell.length_b   1.000
_cell.length_c   1.000
_cell.angle_alpha   90.00
_cell.angle_beta   90.00
_cell.angle_gamma   90.00
#
_symmetry.space_group_name_H-M   'P 1'
#
loop_
_entity.id
_entity.type
_entity.pdbx_description
1 polymer ?
#
loop_
_entity_poly.entity_id
_entity_poly.type
_entity_poly.pdbx_seq_one_letter_code
_entity_poly.pdbx_strand_id
1 'polypeptide(L)'
;MAQRSPRKSAREVDARERVRARRAAHWERERRLEDLATDYELAAQEIEDVTEAAEEKIAAYAARLRGQARTAKEELRDRQARSVGQMLQLDGVRSVADRLGESVETVRKVAAESASTQEDPAPDHSPAPPTATARETPTGQPVTASVTHAGTPHGPTLSEPAEERVASTREEKG
;
A
#
# COMPACT_ATOMS: atom_id res chain seq x y z
N MET A 1 63.38 59.22 7.85
CA MET A 1 62.76 57.89 7.62
C MET A 1 62.92 57.06 8.89
N ALA A 2 61.83 56.77 9.61
CA ALA A 2 61.90 56.03 10.87
C ALA A 2 61.96 54.52 10.60
N GLN A 3 63.12 53.90 10.83
CA GLN A 3 63.26 52.44 10.77
C GLN A 3 62.45 51.81 11.90
N ARG A 4 61.41 51.03 11.56
CA ARG A 4 60.69 50.21 12.55
C ARG A 4 61.65 49.15 13.08
N SER A 5 61.75 49.00 14.40
CA SER A 5 62.68 48.03 14.99
C SER A 5 62.26 46.58 14.64
N PRO A 6 63.22 45.66 14.40
CA PRO A 6 62.96 44.28 13.96
C PRO A 6 62.01 43.49 14.87
N ARG A 7 61.95 43.84 16.16
CA ARG A 7 61.04 43.21 17.14
C ARG A 7 59.59 43.68 16.98
N LYS A 8 59.37 44.91 16.49
CA LYS A 8 58.03 45.44 16.22
C LYS A 8 57.41 44.81 14.96
N SER A 9 58.22 44.51 13.94
CA SER A 9 57.77 43.82 12.73
C SER A 9 57.46 42.34 12.97
N ALA A 10 58.26 41.62 13.78
CA ALA A 10 57.98 40.24 14.13
C ALA A 10 56.63 40.08 14.87
N ARG A 11 56.38 40.92 15.88
CA ARG A 11 55.11 40.93 16.63
C ARG A 11 53.90 41.26 15.74
N GLU A 12 54.08 42.13 14.76
CA GLU A 12 53.03 42.48 13.79
C GLU A 12 52.70 41.31 12.86
N VAL A 13 53.72 40.57 12.41
CA VAL A 13 53.53 39.33 11.61
C VAL A 13 52.80 38.27 12.44
N ASP A 14 53.27 37.98 13.66
CA ASP A 14 52.62 37.00 14.55
C ASP A 14 51.16 37.36 14.84
N ALA A 15 50.87 38.65 15.01
CA ALA A 15 49.49 39.13 15.23
C ALA A 15 48.62 38.89 13.99
N ARG A 16 49.13 39.18 12.78
CA ARG A 16 48.42 38.90 11.53
C ARG A 16 48.19 37.41 11.32
N GLU A 17 49.18 36.58 11.64
CA GLU A 17 49.04 35.12 11.56
C GLU A 17 47.96 34.60 12.50
N ARG A 18 47.94 35.04 13.76
CA ARG A 18 46.85 34.68 14.70
C ARG A 18 45.47 35.12 14.20
N VAL A 19 45.35 36.31 13.61
CA VAL A 19 44.09 36.77 13.04
C VAL A 19 43.66 35.90 11.85
N ARG A 20 44.59 35.54 10.96
CA ARG A 20 44.29 34.65 9.82
C ARG A 20 43.89 33.27 10.28
N ALA A 21 44.59 32.68 11.25
CA ALA A 21 44.27 31.37 11.80
C ALA A 21 42.87 31.36 12.43
N ARG A 22 42.52 32.39 13.21
CA ARG A 22 41.18 32.54 13.80
C ARG A 22 40.10 32.67 12.72
N ARG A 23 40.36 33.44 11.66
CA ARG A 23 39.42 33.61 10.55
C ARG A 23 39.22 32.30 9.77
N ALA A 24 40.29 31.57 9.48
CA ALA A 24 40.22 30.26 8.83
C ALA A 24 39.39 29.27 9.68
N ALA A 25 39.67 29.20 10.99
CA ALA A 25 38.91 28.35 11.90
C ALA A 25 37.43 28.77 12.05
N HIS A 26 37.12 30.07 11.90
CA HIS A 26 35.74 30.54 11.87
C HIS A 26 35.03 30.04 10.60
N TRP A 27 35.62 30.27 9.43
CA TRP A 27 35.01 29.85 8.16
C TRP A 27 34.85 28.34 8.04
N GLU A 28 35.80 27.56 8.55
CA GLU A 28 35.65 26.10 8.59
C GLU A 28 34.46 25.68 9.46
N ARG A 29 34.25 26.37 10.58
CA ARG A 29 33.13 26.10 11.47
C ARG A 29 31.79 26.50 10.84
N GLU A 30 31.73 27.65 10.17
CA GLU A 30 30.54 28.10 9.43
C GLU A 30 30.19 27.12 8.32
N ARG A 31 31.16 26.71 7.50
CA ARG A 31 30.94 25.70 6.46
C ARG A 31 30.37 24.42 7.05
N ARG A 32 30.95 23.93 8.15
CA ARG A 32 30.43 22.72 8.80
C ARG A 32 29.00 22.89 9.33
N LEU A 33 28.64 24.08 9.80
CA LEU A 33 27.27 24.37 10.22
C LEU A 33 26.32 24.43 9.02
N GLU A 34 26.75 25.00 7.89
CA GLU A 34 25.99 25.00 6.63
C GLU A 34 25.76 23.57 6.11
N ASP A 35 26.79 22.73 6.14
CA ASP A 35 26.69 21.32 5.74
C ASP A 35 25.71 20.58 6.66
N LEU A 36 25.83 20.73 7.98
CA LEU A 36 24.92 20.09 8.95
C LEU A 36 23.48 20.58 8.83
N ALA A 37 23.28 21.87 8.53
CA ALA A 37 21.95 22.41 8.28
C ALA A 37 21.35 21.81 7.01
N THR A 38 22.16 21.66 5.96
CA THR A 38 21.74 21.01 4.71
C THR A 38 21.35 19.55 4.95
N ASP A 39 22.19 18.79 5.67
CA ASP A 39 21.91 17.40 6.03
C ASP A 39 20.61 17.26 6.85
N TYR A 40 20.37 18.21 7.77
CA TYR A 40 19.13 18.24 8.56
C TYR A 40 17.90 18.43 7.68
N GLU A 41 17.92 19.38 6.74
CA GLU A 41 16.77 19.64 5.86
C GLU A 41 16.53 18.47 4.90
N LEU A 42 17.58 17.86 4.37
CA LEU A 42 17.46 16.64 3.55
C LEU A 42 16.85 15.50 4.35
N ALA A 43 17.31 15.26 5.57
CA ALA A 43 16.74 14.23 6.44
C ALA A 43 15.27 14.52 6.80
N ALA A 44 14.91 15.79 7.01
CA ALA A 44 13.53 16.19 7.26
C ALA A 44 12.62 15.87 6.06
N GLN A 45 13.08 16.17 4.85
CA GLN A 45 12.36 15.83 3.62
C GLN A 45 12.21 14.31 3.45
N GLU A 46 13.29 13.55 3.68
CA GLU A 46 13.22 12.08 3.60
C GLU A 46 12.24 11.48 4.61
N ILE A 47 12.15 12.06 5.82
CA ILE A 47 11.17 11.65 6.82
C ILE A 47 9.74 11.91 6.33
N GLU A 48 9.50 13.08 5.72
CA GLU A 48 8.19 13.42 5.16
C GLU A 48 7.81 12.45 4.03
N ASP A 49 8.71 12.22 3.07
CA ASP A 49 8.50 11.30 1.95
C ASP A 49 8.19 9.87 2.42
N VAL A 50 8.94 9.37 3.42
CA VAL A 50 8.70 8.06 4.02
C VAL A 50 7.34 8.00 4.71
N THR A 51 6.94 9.08 5.40
CA THR A 51 5.67 9.17 6.11
C THR A 51 4.51 9.17 5.13
N GLU A 52 4.55 10.03 4.10
CA GLU A 52 3.51 10.11 3.07
C GLU A 52 3.34 8.75 2.35
N ALA A 53 4.45 8.13 1.93
CA ALA A 53 4.42 6.83 1.27
C ALA A 53 3.86 5.72 2.17
N ALA A 54 4.08 5.79 3.49
CA ALA A 54 3.51 4.85 4.45
C ALA A 54 2.00 5.07 4.63
N GLU A 55 1.57 6.32 4.77
CA GLU A 55 0.16 6.69 4.92
C GLU A 55 -0.66 6.31 3.69
N GLU A 56 -0.14 6.53 2.49
CA GLU A 56 -0.77 6.13 1.22
C GLU A 56 -1.01 4.61 1.20
N LYS A 57 0.02 3.82 1.56
CA LYS A 57 -0.09 2.35 1.62
C LYS A 57 -1.13 1.92 2.64
N ILE A 58 -1.13 2.50 3.84
CA ILE A 58 -2.11 2.20 4.89
C ILE A 58 -3.53 2.48 4.39
N ALA A 59 -3.74 3.64 3.75
CA ALA A 59 -5.03 4.02 3.20
C ALA A 59 -5.51 3.02 2.12
N ALA A 60 -4.62 2.64 1.19
CA ALA A 60 -4.91 1.67 0.15
C ALA A 60 -5.28 0.28 0.72
N TYR A 61 -4.50 -0.23 1.68
CA TYR A 61 -4.80 -1.50 2.35
C TYR A 61 -6.12 -1.44 3.12
N ALA A 62 -6.36 -0.36 3.85
CA ALA A 62 -7.59 -0.20 4.61
C ALA A 62 -8.83 -0.12 3.70
N ALA A 63 -8.73 0.58 2.57
CA ALA A 63 -9.80 0.62 1.57
C ALA A 63 -10.09 -0.78 0.99
N ARG A 64 -9.04 -1.52 0.60
CA ARG A 64 -9.15 -2.89 0.10
C ARG A 64 -9.82 -3.81 1.12
N LEU A 65 -9.36 -3.81 2.36
CA LEU A 65 -9.91 -4.66 3.43
C LEU A 65 -11.37 -4.33 3.73
N ARG A 66 -11.74 -3.04 3.75
CA ARG A 66 -13.14 -2.63 3.91
C ARG A 66 -14.01 -3.14 2.77
N GLY A 67 -13.53 -3.04 1.52
CA GLY A 67 -14.21 -3.58 0.35
C GLY A 67 -14.42 -5.10 0.46
N GLN A 68 -13.36 -5.85 0.75
CA GLN A 68 -13.42 -7.30 0.92
C GLN A 68 -14.38 -7.71 2.05
N ALA A 69 -14.31 -7.02 3.20
CA ALA A 69 -15.19 -7.29 4.32
C ALA A 69 -16.66 -6.98 4.00
N ARG A 70 -16.92 -5.93 3.22
CA ARG A 70 -18.27 -5.59 2.75
C ARG A 70 -18.82 -6.69 1.85
N THR A 71 -18.08 -7.07 0.81
CA THR A 71 -18.48 -8.14 -0.12
C THR A 71 -18.72 -9.45 0.61
N ALA A 72 -17.80 -9.86 1.49
CA ALA A 72 -17.96 -11.09 2.27
C ALA A 72 -19.21 -11.05 3.17
N LYS A 73 -19.52 -9.90 3.77
CA LYS A 73 -20.75 -9.73 4.57
C LYS A 73 -22.01 -9.81 3.71
N GLU A 74 -22.00 -9.21 2.54
CA GLU A 74 -23.12 -9.27 1.59
C GLU A 74 -23.36 -10.73 1.16
N GLU A 75 -22.32 -11.46 0.74
CA GLU A 75 -22.43 -12.88 0.36
C GLU A 75 -22.92 -13.78 1.51
N LEU A 76 -22.49 -13.50 2.75
CA LEU A 76 -22.93 -14.25 3.93
C LEU A 76 -24.38 -13.94 4.27
N ARG A 77 -24.82 -12.69 4.14
CA ARG A 77 -26.23 -12.30 4.30
C ARG A 77 -27.09 -12.99 3.24
N ASP A 78 -26.67 -12.98 1.98
CA ASP A 78 -27.43 -13.65 0.90
C ASP A 78 -27.54 -15.15 1.14
N ARG A 79 -26.48 -15.78 1.66
CA ARG A 79 -26.51 -17.19 2.06
C ARG A 79 -27.48 -17.43 3.22
N GLN A 80 -27.39 -16.61 4.27
CA GLN A 80 -28.29 -16.67 5.42
C GLN A 80 -29.75 -16.53 5.00
N ALA A 81 -30.03 -15.54 4.15
CA ALA A 81 -31.36 -15.20 3.67
C ALA A 81 -31.95 -16.35 2.84
N ARG A 82 -31.17 -16.93 1.91
CA ARG A 82 -31.56 -18.14 1.16
C ARG A 82 -31.85 -19.34 2.06
N SER A 83 -31.00 -19.61 3.06
CA SER A 83 -31.22 -20.71 3.99
C SER A 83 -32.51 -20.54 4.78
N VAL A 84 -32.79 -19.33 5.28
CA VAL A 84 -34.06 -19.03 5.96
C VAL A 84 -35.24 -19.19 5.00
N GLY A 85 -35.14 -18.69 3.77
CA GLY A 85 -36.16 -18.87 2.74
C GLY A 85 -36.50 -20.34 2.49
N GLN A 86 -35.48 -21.20 2.37
CA GLN A 86 -35.67 -22.65 2.23
C GLN A 86 -36.33 -23.28 3.47
N MET A 87 -35.94 -22.87 4.67
CA MET A 87 -36.58 -23.36 5.91
C MET A 87 -38.06 -22.97 5.97
N LEU A 88 -38.40 -21.76 5.54
CA LEU A 88 -39.77 -21.25 5.54
C LEU A 88 -40.69 -21.99 4.56
N GLN A 89 -40.14 -22.46 3.44
CA GLN A 89 -40.86 -23.32 2.49
C GLN A 89 -41.23 -24.68 3.10
N LEU A 90 -40.52 -25.13 4.13
CA LEU A 90 -40.72 -26.44 4.75
C LEU A 90 -41.67 -26.41 5.95
N ASP A 91 -41.53 -25.44 6.86
CA ASP A 91 -42.15 -25.55 8.21
C ASP A 91 -42.76 -24.23 8.74
N GLY A 92 -42.85 -23.20 7.89
CA GLY A 92 -43.48 -21.93 8.22
C GLY A 92 -42.74 -21.07 9.27
N VAL A 93 -43.17 -19.83 9.42
CA VAL A 93 -42.39 -18.78 10.11
C VAL A 93 -42.17 -19.05 11.61
N ARG A 94 -43.17 -19.59 12.32
CA ARG A 94 -43.08 -19.79 13.78
C ARG A 94 -42.13 -20.92 14.15
N SER A 95 -42.21 -22.07 13.45
CA SER A 95 -41.30 -23.20 13.67
C SER A 95 -39.85 -22.83 13.34
N VAL A 96 -39.63 -22.07 12.27
CA VAL A 96 -38.29 -21.59 11.89
C VAL A 96 -37.72 -20.62 12.93
N ALA A 97 -38.53 -19.70 13.45
CA ALA A 97 -38.12 -18.79 14.53
C ALA A 97 -37.71 -19.55 15.80
N ASP A 98 -38.55 -20.50 16.23
CA ASP A 98 -38.26 -21.34 17.39
C ASP A 98 -36.98 -22.17 17.20
N ARG A 99 -36.73 -22.70 15.99
CA ARG A 99 -35.54 -23.50 15.67
C ARG A 99 -34.26 -22.67 15.62
N LEU A 100 -34.33 -21.43 15.13
CA LEU A 100 -33.18 -20.52 15.05
C LEU A 100 -32.92 -19.80 16.37
N GLY A 101 -33.85 -19.86 17.33
CA GLY A 101 -33.78 -19.09 18.57
C GLY A 101 -33.94 -17.58 18.33
N GLU A 102 -34.59 -17.22 17.23
CA GLU A 102 -34.75 -15.84 16.76
C GLU A 102 -36.21 -15.40 16.87
N SER A 103 -36.45 -14.09 16.87
CA SER A 103 -37.82 -13.58 16.84
C SER A 103 -38.48 -13.83 15.47
N VAL A 104 -39.81 -13.99 15.46
CA VAL A 104 -40.60 -14.07 14.23
C VAL A 104 -40.37 -12.84 13.33
N GLU A 105 -40.15 -11.67 13.93
CA GLU A 105 -39.84 -10.43 13.20
C GLU A 105 -38.47 -10.49 12.51
N THR A 106 -37.44 -10.98 13.21
CA THR A 106 -36.09 -11.18 12.65
C THR A 106 -36.15 -12.12 11.44
N VAL A 107 -36.84 -13.26 11.58
CA VAL A 107 -36.99 -14.26 10.50
C VAL A 107 -37.72 -13.67 9.30
N ARG A 108 -38.79 -12.91 9.51
CA ARG A 108 -39.50 -12.23 8.41
C ARG A 108 -38.65 -11.19 7.72
N LYS A 109 -37.85 -10.43 8.47
CA LYS A 109 -36.94 -9.42 7.90
C LYS A 109 -35.90 -10.05 6.99
N VAL A 110 -35.23 -11.11 7.46
CA VAL A 110 -34.23 -11.85 6.67
C VAL A 110 -34.86 -12.50 5.44
N ALA A 111 -36.10 -13.00 5.54
CA ALA A 111 -36.84 -13.53 4.40
C ALA A 111 -37.20 -12.45 3.37
N ALA A 112 -37.59 -11.25 3.82
CA ALA A 112 -37.90 -10.12 2.93
C ALA A 112 -36.66 -9.64 2.17
N GLU A 113 -35.49 -9.61 2.81
CA GLU A 113 -34.20 -9.28 2.18
C GLU A 113 -33.82 -10.28 1.07
N SER A 114 -34.27 -11.54 1.15
CA SER A 114 -34.08 -12.54 0.08
C SER A 114 -34.97 -12.28 -1.13
N ALA A 115 -36.22 -11.86 -0.91
CA ALA A 115 -37.21 -11.67 -1.97
C ALA A 115 -36.88 -10.47 -2.86
N SER A 116 -36.23 -9.44 -2.33
CA SER A 116 -35.77 -8.26 -3.08
C SER A 116 -34.62 -8.52 -4.05
N THR A 117 -33.90 -9.64 -3.91
CA THR A 117 -32.77 -10.01 -4.80
C THR A 117 -33.18 -11.03 -5.87
N GLN A 118 -34.42 -11.54 -5.79
CA GLN A 118 -34.95 -12.55 -6.69
C GLN A 118 -35.88 -11.90 -7.75
N GLU A 119 -35.39 -10.89 -8.47
CA GLU A 119 -35.96 -10.55 -9.78
C GLU A 119 -35.32 -11.45 -10.84
N ASP A 120 -36.20 -12.23 -11.46
CA ASP A 120 -35.98 -13.28 -12.45
C ASP A 120 -35.48 -12.70 -13.80
N PRO A 121 -34.32 -13.14 -14.35
CA PRO A 121 -33.99 -12.83 -15.74
C PRO A 121 -34.89 -13.66 -16.65
N ALA A 122 -35.93 -13.04 -17.20
CA ALA A 122 -36.78 -13.63 -18.22
C ALA A 122 -35.94 -14.21 -19.37
N PRO A 123 -36.26 -15.41 -19.90
CA PRO A 123 -35.58 -15.95 -21.07
C PRO A 123 -35.99 -15.13 -22.28
N ASP A 124 -35.04 -14.35 -22.81
CA ASP A 124 -35.21 -13.59 -24.04
C ASP A 124 -35.30 -14.58 -25.21
N HIS A 125 -36.55 -14.92 -25.56
CA HIS A 125 -36.87 -15.71 -26.72
C HIS A 125 -36.48 -14.93 -27.98
N SER A 126 -35.43 -15.41 -28.63
CA SER A 126 -35.07 -15.07 -30.00
C SER A 126 -36.22 -15.36 -30.98
N PRO A 127 -36.49 -14.45 -31.92
CA PRO A 127 -36.71 -14.88 -33.30
C PRO A 127 -35.87 -14.06 -34.30
N ALA A 128 -35.11 -14.76 -35.12
CA ALA A 128 -34.49 -14.24 -36.35
C ALA A 128 -35.52 -14.19 -37.52
N PRO A 129 -35.13 -13.81 -38.76
CA PRO A 129 -34.77 -12.49 -39.29
C PRO A 129 -35.76 -12.03 -40.41
N PRO A 130 -35.57 -10.89 -41.10
CA PRO A 130 -35.12 -11.02 -42.51
C PRO A 130 -34.21 -9.89 -43.09
N THR A 131 -33.48 -10.33 -44.10
CA THR A 131 -32.69 -9.80 -45.24
C THR A 131 -32.70 -8.33 -45.73
N ALA A 132 -31.53 -7.99 -46.31
CA ALA A 132 -31.17 -7.01 -47.36
C ALA A 132 -30.82 -5.58 -46.87
N THR A 133 -29.72 -4.91 -47.24
CA THR A 133 -28.99 -4.82 -48.52
C THR A 133 -27.55 -4.35 -48.31
N ALA A 134 -26.64 -4.85 -49.15
CA ALA A 134 -25.22 -4.52 -49.21
C ALA A 134 -24.90 -3.11 -49.75
N ARG A 135 -23.78 -2.54 -49.27
CA ARG A 135 -22.78 -1.73 -50.03
C ARG A 135 -21.60 -1.44 -49.08
N GLU A 136 -20.47 -2.12 -49.22
CA GLU A 136 -19.30 -1.83 -50.08
C GLU A 136 -18.08 -1.43 -49.20
N THR A 137 -17.13 -2.37 -49.15
CA THR A 137 -15.64 -2.36 -49.00
C THR A 137 -14.87 -1.03 -49.18
N PRO A 138 -13.57 -0.86 -48.80
CA PRO A 138 -12.53 -1.91 -48.63
C PRO A 138 -11.46 -1.75 -47.51
N THR A 139 -10.89 -2.91 -47.14
CA THR A 139 -9.45 -3.22 -47.05
C THR A 139 -8.54 -2.39 -46.15
N GLY A 140 -8.26 -2.95 -44.97
CA GLY A 140 -6.90 -3.01 -44.44
C GLY A 140 -6.19 -4.27 -44.92
N GLN A 141 -4.84 -4.22 -44.95
CA GLN A 141 -3.86 -5.29 -44.64
C GLN A 141 -2.48 -4.96 -45.29
N PRO A 142 -1.35 -5.62 -44.93
CA PRO A 142 -1.03 -6.39 -43.72
C PRO A 142 0.44 -6.26 -43.20
N VAL A 143 0.71 -6.92 -42.05
CA VAL A 143 1.96 -7.59 -41.56
C VAL A 143 3.25 -6.78 -41.35
N THR A 144 3.96 -6.95 -40.23
CA THR A 144 4.90 -8.05 -39.91
C THR A 144 5.10 -8.14 -38.38
N ALA A 145 4.85 -9.26 -37.71
CA ALA A 145 5.73 -10.42 -37.47
C ALA A 145 7.06 -10.07 -36.79
N SER A 146 7.21 -10.46 -35.51
CA SER A 146 8.37 -11.23 -35.04
C SER A 146 8.10 -11.89 -33.67
N VAL A 147 8.45 -13.16 -33.65
CA VAL A 147 8.32 -14.19 -32.60
C VAL A 147 9.66 -14.31 -31.87
N THR A 148 9.67 -14.59 -30.56
CA THR A 148 10.31 -15.81 -29.97
C THR A 148 10.25 -15.82 -28.44
N HIS A 149 9.79 -16.98 -27.92
CA HIS A 149 10.24 -17.78 -26.75
C HIS A 149 10.55 -17.12 -25.39
N ALA A 150 10.32 -17.73 -24.22
CA ALA A 150 9.72 -18.97 -23.74
C ALA A 150 9.78 -18.90 -22.20
N GLY A 151 8.92 -19.63 -21.48
CA GLY A 151 9.13 -19.93 -20.05
C GLY A 151 7.92 -19.65 -19.16
N THR A 152 7.10 -20.69 -18.96
CA THR A 152 6.11 -20.78 -17.87
C THR A 152 6.76 -21.50 -16.65
N PRO A 153 6.10 -21.66 -15.49
CA PRO A 153 6.58 -21.16 -14.20
C PRO A 153 6.98 -22.27 -13.22
N HIS A 154 7.80 -21.96 -12.21
CA HIS A 154 7.91 -22.82 -11.02
C HIS A 154 7.89 -21.99 -9.73
N GLY A 155 7.12 -22.50 -8.77
CA GLY A 155 6.73 -21.85 -7.53
C GLY A 155 7.81 -21.78 -6.45
N PRO A 156 7.41 -21.40 -5.22
CA PRO A 156 8.30 -20.89 -4.18
C PRO A 156 8.99 -22.01 -3.41
N THR A 157 10.31 -21.90 -3.25
CA THR A 157 11.04 -22.69 -2.25
C THR A 157 11.06 -21.95 -0.93
N LEU A 158 10.33 -22.52 0.02
CA LEU A 158 10.54 -22.39 1.46
C LEU A 158 12.00 -22.75 1.80
N SER A 159 12.68 -21.91 2.58
CA SER A 159 13.85 -22.31 3.35
C SER A 159 13.83 -21.54 4.67
N GLU A 160 13.47 -22.28 5.70
CA GLU A 160 13.52 -21.93 7.11
C GLU A 160 14.97 -22.02 7.67
N PRO A 161 15.22 -21.66 8.94
CA PRO A 161 16.42 -20.95 9.38
C PRO A 161 17.58 -21.87 9.79
N ALA A 162 18.80 -21.37 9.67
CA ALA A 162 19.98 -21.97 10.28
C ALA A 162 20.49 -21.08 11.42
N GLU A 163 20.43 -21.67 12.60
CA GLU A 163 21.08 -21.33 13.86
C GLU A 163 22.47 -20.71 13.69
N GLU A 164 22.72 -19.56 14.32
CA GLU A 164 24.07 -19.22 14.78
C GLU A 164 24.04 -19.01 16.30
N ARG A 165 24.51 -20.04 16.98
CA ARG A 165 24.85 -20.04 18.39
C ARG A 165 26.07 -19.15 18.60
N VAL A 166 25.94 -18.12 19.43
CA VAL A 166 27.09 -17.57 20.16
C VAL A 166 26.80 -17.65 21.65
N ALA A 167 27.44 -18.62 22.29
CA ALA A 167 27.55 -18.76 23.73
C ALA A 167 28.24 -17.50 24.30
N SER A 168 27.62 -16.84 25.29
CA SER A 168 27.95 -16.97 26.71
C SER A 168 29.44 -16.79 27.03
N THR A 169 29.78 -15.63 27.60
CA THR A 169 30.65 -15.54 28.78
C THR A 169 30.25 -14.28 29.56
N ARG A 170 29.55 -14.51 30.66
CA ARG A 170 29.22 -13.54 31.70
C ARG A 170 30.44 -13.47 32.63
N GLU A 171 31.19 -12.38 32.58
CA GLU A 171 32.19 -12.08 33.60
C GLU A 171 31.48 -11.60 34.87
N GLU A 172 31.69 -12.39 35.91
CA GLU A 172 31.45 -12.09 37.32
C GLU A 172 32.59 -11.17 37.80
N LYS A 173 32.26 -10.00 38.34
CA LYS A 173 33.20 -9.24 39.19
C LYS A 173 32.59 -9.14 40.58
N GLY A 174 33.30 -9.75 41.53
CA GLY A 174 33.21 -9.43 42.94
C GLY A 174 33.86 -8.11 43.29
#